data_AF-A0A7X7L617-F1
#
_entry.id   AF-A0A7X7L617-F1
#
_cell.length_a   1.000
_cell.length_b   1.000
_cell.length_c   1.000
_cell.angle_alpha   90.00
_cell.angle_beta   90.00
_cell.angle_gamma   90.00
#
_symmetry.space_group_name_H-M   'P 1'
#
loop_
_entity.id
_entity.type
_entity.pdbx_description
1 polymer ?
#
loop_
_entity_poly.entity_id
_entity_poly.type
_entity_poly.pdbx_seq_one_letter_code
_entity_poly.pdbx_strand_id
1 'polypeptide(L)' 'VRPSYDRALELDILKETIQKYCKNTKAFDKIEDGLDYAVENAVENSVICTFGSLYYIADVKNYIRKTGL' A
#
# COMPACT_ATOMS: atom_id res chain seq x y z
N VAL A 1 0.91 3.91 -2.43
CA VAL A 1 -0.14 3.48 -3.40
C VAL A 1 -1.38 4.32 -3.20
N ARG A 2 -2.23 4.44 -4.23
CA ARG A 2 -3.52 5.15 -4.19
C ARG A 2 -4.63 4.23 -4.72
N PRO A 3 -5.77 4.08 -4.02
CA PRO A 3 -6.92 3.36 -4.57
C PRO A 3 -7.55 4.16 -5.72
N SER A 4 -8.04 3.46 -6.73
CA SER A 4 -8.67 4.07 -7.92
C SER A 4 -10.04 4.65 -7.59
N TYR A 5 -10.04 5.81 -6.95
CA TYR A 5 -11.25 6.50 -6.51
C TYR A 5 -11.01 8.01 -6.49
N ASP A 6 -11.98 8.79 -6.98
CA ASP A 6 -11.82 10.23 -7.23
C ASP A 6 -11.42 11.04 -5.98
N ARG A 7 -11.89 10.60 -4.80
CA ARG A 7 -11.59 11.28 -3.53
C ARG A 7 -10.28 10.82 -2.88
N ALA A 8 -9.56 9.88 -3.49
CA ALA A 8 -8.29 9.42 -2.95
C ALA A 8 -7.23 10.51 -3.12
N LEU A 9 -6.45 10.74 -2.06
CA LEU A 9 -5.37 11.74 -2.07
C LEU A 9 -4.35 11.43 -3.16
N GLU A 10 -3.86 12.47 -3.82
CA GLU A 10 -2.81 12.33 -4.82
C GLU A 10 -1.55 11.70 -4.22
N LEU A 11 -0.93 10.80 -4.99
CA LEU A 11 0.14 9.93 -4.49
C LEU A 11 1.36 10.73 -4.00
N ASP A 12 1.71 11.80 -4.72
CA ASP A 12 2.83 12.68 -4.36
C ASP A 12 2.57 13.43 -3.06
N ILE A 13 1.34 13.92 -2.87
CA ILE A 13 0.94 14.63 -1.64
C ILE A 13 0.95 13.66 -0.45
N LEU A 14 0.44 12.44 -0.65
CA LEU A 14 0.46 11.39 0.38
C LEU A 14 1.90 11.04 0.76
N LYS A 15 2.78 10.83 -0.23
CA LYS A 15 4.19 10.53 -0.01
C LYS A 15 4.88 11.64 0.77
N GLU A 16 4.75 12.89 0.35
CA GLU A 16 5.34 14.05 1.04
C GLU A 16 4.85 14.14 2.50
N THR A 17 3.55 13.90 2.71
CA THR A 17 2.96 13.92 4.05
C THR A 17 3.53 12.84 4.96
N ILE A 18 3.64 11.59 4.47
CA ILE A 18 4.17 10.47 5.25
C ILE A 18 5.69 10.60 5.45
N GLN A 19 6.43 11.13 4.47
CA GLN A 19 7.88 11.34 4.57
C GLN A 19 8.30 12.24 5.73
N LYS A 20 7.41 13.13 6.19
CA LYS A 20 7.63 13.97 7.39
C LYS A 20 7.80 13.13 8.67
N TYR A 21 7.21 11.93 8.70
CA TYR A 21 7.22 11.02 9.86
C TYR A 21 8.02 9.75 9.63
N CYS A 22 8.11 9.27 8.39
CA CYS A 22 8.82 8.05 8.01
C CYS A 22 9.74 8.30 6.81
N LYS A 23 11.06 8.33 7.05
CA LYS A 23 12.06 8.60 6.00
C LYS A 23 12.11 7.50 4.94
N ASN A 24 11.79 6.25 5.30
CA ASN A 24 11.84 5.10 4.39
C ASN A 24 10.52 4.86 3.63
N THR A 25 9.88 5.95 3.20
CA THR A 25 8.59 5.89 2.49
C THR A 25 8.80 5.65 1.01
N LYS A 26 8.06 4.68 0.46
CA LYS A 26 8.01 4.37 -0.97
C LYS A 26 6.62 4.63 -1.53
N ALA A 27 6.57 5.06 -2.79
CA ALA A 27 5.33 5.26 -3.53
C ALA A 27 5.36 4.38 -4.78
N PHE A 28 4.20 3.85 -5.13
CA PHE A 28 3.97 2.98 -6.27
C PHE A 28 2.65 3.39 -6.91
N ASP A 29 2.61 3.39 -8.24
CA ASP A 29 1.46 3.85 -9.02
C ASP A 29 0.30 2.85 -8.95
N LYS A 30 0.63 1.55 -8.86
CA LYS A 30 -0.35 0.47 -8.69
C LYS A 30 -0.31 -0.07 -7.27
N ILE A 31 -1.47 -0.53 -6.80
CA ILE A 31 -1.59 -1.15 -5.47
C ILE A 31 -0.80 -2.46 -5.43
N GLU A 32 -0.90 -3.26 -6.47
CA GLU A 32 -0.24 -4.56 -6.61
C GLU A 32 1.28 -4.42 -6.48
N ASP A 33 1.90 -3.50 -7.22
CA ASP A 33 3.36 -3.27 -7.16
C ASP A 33 3.83 -2.94 -5.73
N GLY A 34 3.02 -2.20 -4.96
CA GLY A 34 3.33 -1.87 -3.57
C GLY A 34 3.13 -3.05 -2.61
N LEU A 35 2.17 -3.93 -2.89
CA LEU A 35 1.92 -5.14 -2.10
C LEU A 35 2.97 -6.21 -2.39
N ASP A 36 3.31 -6.43 -3.66
CA ASP A 36 4.40 -7.31 -4.09
C ASP A 36 5.70 -6.88 -3.39
N TYR A 37 6.05 -5.59 -3.47
CA TYR A 37 7.22 -5.04 -2.78
C TYR A 37 7.19 -5.31 -1.26
N ALA A 38 6.03 -5.13 -0.61
CA ALA A 38 5.92 -5.34 0.83
C ALA A 38 6.12 -6.82 1.22
N VAL A 39 5.58 -7.74 0.43
CA VAL A 39 5.70 -9.19 0.64
C VAL A 39 7.13 -9.67 0.37
N GLU A 40 7.75 -9.23 -0.72
CA GLU A 40 9.13 -9.60 -1.07
C GLU A 40 10.17 -9.10 -0.06
N ASN A 41 9.88 -8.00 0.63
CA ASN A 41 10.77 -7.40 1.64
C ASN A 41 10.40 -7.78 3.08
N ALA A 42 9.33 -8.56 3.28
CA ALA A 42 8.95 -9.04 4.60
C ALA A 42 9.96 -10.10 5.07
N VAL A 43 10.47 -9.94 6.29
CA VAL A 43 11.32 -10.93 6.96
C VAL A 43 10.48 -11.82 7.87
N GLU A 44 11.05 -12.95 8.29
CA GLU A 44 10.40 -13.85 9.23
C GLU A 44 9.93 -13.09 10.49
N ASN A 45 8.71 -13.36 10.94
CA ASN A 45 8.05 -12.69 12.07
C ASN A 45 7.72 -11.19 11.89
N SER A 46 7.81 -10.65 10.67
CA SER A 46 7.33 -9.31 10.37
C SER A 46 5.82 -9.27 10.10
N VAL A 47 5.21 -8.09 10.23
CA VAL A 47 3.77 -7.86 9.99
C VAL A 47 3.61 -6.79 8.91
N ILE A 48 2.83 -7.10 7.88
CA ILE A 48 2.40 -6.13 6.87
C ILE A 48 1.04 -5.57 7.29
N CYS A 49 0.98 -4.27 7.55
CA CYS A 49 -0.25 -3.57 7.93
C CYS A 49 -0.83 -2.79 6.76
N THR A 50 -2.05 -3.12 6.35
CA THR A 50 -2.82 -2.33 5.37
C THR A 50 -3.88 -1.50 6.08
N PHE A 51 -3.93 -0.19 5.84
CA PHE A 51 -4.84 0.73 6.52
C PHE A 51 -5.15 1.98 5.68
N GLY A 52 -6.01 2.85 6.19
CA GLY A 52 -6.25 4.21 5.66
C GLY A 52 -7.48 4.37 4.78
N SER A 53 -7.97 3.33 4.11
CA SER A 53 -9.18 3.42 3.26
C SER A 53 -9.88 2.08 3.10
N LEU A 54 -11.22 2.06 3.19
CA LEU A 54 -12.02 0.86 2.92
C LEU A 54 -11.88 0.38 1.47
N TYR A 55 -11.71 1.29 0.51
CA TYR A 55 -11.47 0.94 -0.90
C TYR A 55 -10.13 0.21 -1.04
N TYR A 56 -9.08 0.74 -0.41
CA TYR A 56 -7.77 0.10 -0.40
C TYR A 56 -7.81 -1.28 0.27
N ILE A 57 -8.51 -1.42 1.40
CA ILE A 57 -8.69 -2.73 2.05
C ILE A 57 -9.43 -3.73 1.16
N ALA A 58 -10.41 -3.27 0.36
CA ALA A 58 -11.09 -4.14 -0.60
C ALA A 58 -10.12 -4.62 -1.70
N ASP A 59 -9.27 -3.73 -2.22
CA ASP A 59 -8.25 -4.08 -3.22
C ASP A 59 -7.25 -5.10 -2.66
N VAL A 60 -6.77 -4.89 -1.43
CA VAL A 60 -5.88 -5.83 -0.73
C VAL A 60 -6.53 -7.21 -0.56
N LYS A 61 -7.82 -7.26 -0.17
CA LYS A 61 -8.53 -8.54 -0.04
C LYS A 61 -8.62 -9.28 -1.38
N ASN A 62 -8.82 -8.57 -2.48
CA ASN A 62 -8.84 -9.15 -3.82
C ASN A 62 -7.44 -9.65 -4.24
N TYR A 63 -6.41 -8.88 -3.93
CA TYR A 63 -5.02 -9.26 -4.16
C TYR A 63 -4.65 -10.55 -3.41
N ILE A 64 -4.98 -10.67 -2.12
CA ILE A 64 -4.74 -11.87 -1.31
C ILE A 64 -5.44 -13.09 -1.92
N ARG A 65 -6.73 -12.95 -2.28
CA ARG A 65 -7.50 -14.02 -2.93
C ARG A 65 -6.90 -14.48 -4.26
N LYS A 66 -6.31 -13.57 -5.03
CA LYS A 66 -5.70 -13.85 -6.33
C LYS A 66 -4.35 -14.54 -6.19
N THR A 67 -3.56 -14.17 -5.18
CA THR A 67 -2.17 -14.62 -5.02
C THR A 67 -2.02 -15.84 -4.11
N GLY A 68 -3.04 -16.15 -3.30
CA GLY A 68 -2.99 -17.29 -2.37
C GLY A 68 -2.12 -17.04 -1.13
N LEU A 69 -1.86 -15.76 -0.81
CA LEU A 69 -1.29 -15.32 0.46
C LEU A 69 -2.21 -15.60 1.64
#